data_AF-Q23M97-F1
#
_entry.id   AF-Q23M97-F1
#
_cell.length_a   1.000
_cell.length_b   1.000
_cell.length_c   1.000
_cell.angle_alpha   90.00
_cell.angle_beta   90.00
_cell.angle_gamma   90.00
#
_symmetry.space_group_name_H-M   'P 1'
#
loop_
_entity.id
_entity.type
_entity.pdbx_description
1 polymer ?
#
loop_
_entity_poly.entity_id
_entity_poly.type
_entity_poly.pdbx_seq_one_letter_code
_entity_poly.pdbx_strand_id
1 'polypeptide(L)'
;MKFTAIFLIALLALTSVKADTNTDAANCIASIPKPCGVAAQDSACAKAYLSFGICVAYNCASKSQNLGDYASCLNSSCKSDNDKVQNYIDEQVSCVYGALLSLTALILATFAFLF
;
A
#
# COMPACT_ATOMS: atom_id res chain seq x y z
N MET A 1 -35.49 -10.66 1.76
CA MET A 1 -35.63 -9.85 0.52
C MET A 1 -35.75 -8.33 0.75
N LYS A 2 -36.37 -7.84 1.84
CA LYS A 2 -36.39 -6.38 2.14
C LYS A 2 -35.07 -5.83 2.71
N PHE A 3 -34.35 -6.63 3.51
CA PHE A 3 -33.05 -6.23 4.08
C PHE A 3 -31.89 -6.28 3.07
N THR A 4 -31.98 -7.16 2.07
CA THR A 4 -30.99 -7.28 1.00
C THR A 4 -30.95 -6.05 0.09
N ALA A 5 -32.10 -5.41 -0.17
CA ALA A 5 -32.17 -4.19 -0.97
C ALA A 5 -31.49 -2.98 -0.28
N ILE A 6 -31.66 -2.85 1.04
CA ILE A 6 -31.03 -1.78 1.82
C ILE A 6 -29.51 -1.97 1.86
N PHE A 7 -29.05 -3.22 1.99
CA PHE A 7 -27.63 -3.57 1.97
C PHE A 7 -26.99 -3.33 0.59
N LEU A 8 -27.70 -3.65 -0.50
CA LEU A 8 -27.27 -3.37 -1.86
C LEU A 8 -27.15 -1.87 -2.14
N ILE A 9 -28.08 -1.05 -1.64
CA ILE A 9 -28.02 0.41 -1.76
C ILE A 9 -26.84 0.98 -0.94
N ALA A 10 -26.57 0.42 0.23
CA ALA A 10 -25.39 0.79 1.04
C ALA A 10 -24.07 0.38 0.37
N LEU A 11 -24.01 -0.81 -0.24
CA LEU A 11 -22.87 -1.27 -1.05
C LEU A 11 -22.66 -0.40 -2.29
N LEU A 12 -23.73 -0.04 -3.01
CA LEU A 12 -23.68 0.89 -4.14
C LEU A 12 -23.19 2.29 -3.74
N ALA A 13 -23.58 2.77 -2.55
CA ALA A 13 -23.08 4.02 -1.98
C ALA A 13 -21.59 3.93 -1.62
N LEU A 14 -21.11 2.78 -1.13
CA LEU A 14 -19.69 2.55 -0.87
C LEU A 14 -18.87 2.44 -2.17
N THR A 15 -19.42 1.84 -3.24
CA THR A 15 -18.77 1.79 -4.57
C THR A 15 -18.80 3.11 -5.32
N SER A 16 -19.64 4.07 -4.89
CA SER A 16 -19.70 5.42 -5.46
C SER A 16 -18.52 6.29 -4.98
N VAL A 17 -17.82 5.87 -3.92
CA VAL A 17 -16.46 6.34 -3.65
C VAL A 17 -15.58 5.63 -4.67
N LYS A 18 -15.15 6.34 -5.72
CA LYS A 18 -14.26 5.82 -6.75
C LYS A 18 -13.09 5.10 -6.07
N ALA A 19 -13.11 3.77 -6.07
CA ALA A 19 -11.98 2.93 -5.66
C ALA A 19 -10.91 3.01 -6.76
N ASP A 20 -10.30 4.18 -6.88
CA ASP A 20 -9.06 4.35 -7.64
C ASP A 20 -7.96 3.80 -6.75
N THR A 21 -7.77 2.48 -6.82
CA THR A 21 -6.80 1.72 -6.03
C THR A 21 -5.39 2.32 -6.07
N ASN A 22 -5.02 2.98 -7.17
CA ASN A 22 -3.75 3.68 -7.29
C ASN A 22 -3.73 4.97 -6.45
N THR A 23 -4.82 5.72 -6.46
CA THR A 23 -4.99 6.94 -5.65
C THR A 23 -5.04 6.62 -4.15
N ASP A 24 -5.72 5.54 -3.76
CA ASP A 24 -5.79 5.11 -2.35
C ASP A 24 -4.43 4.64 -1.82
N ALA A 25 -3.69 3.85 -2.60
CA ALA A 25 -2.33 3.45 -2.24
C ALA A 25 -1.38 4.65 -2.15
N ALA A 26 -1.46 5.60 -3.10
CA ALA A 26 -0.64 6.80 -3.09
C ALA A 26 -0.94 7.71 -1.88
N ASN A 27 -2.21 7.90 -1.54
CA ASN A 27 -2.62 8.66 -0.37
C ASN A 27 -2.18 7.98 0.93
N CYS A 28 -2.28 6.65 1.01
CA CYS A 28 -1.81 5.88 2.16
C CYS A 28 -0.30 6.06 2.34
N ILE A 29 0.50 5.85 1.29
CA ILE A 29 1.96 6.04 1.32
C ILE A 29 2.33 7.47 1.71
N ALA A 30 1.64 8.49 1.20
CA ALA A 30 1.91 9.88 1.51
C ALA A 30 1.61 10.26 2.98
N SER A 31 0.76 9.51 3.66
CA SER A 31 0.44 9.71 5.08
C SER A 31 1.44 9.05 6.03
N ILE A 32 2.30 8.16 5.53
CA ILE A 32 3.35 7.52 6.31
C ILE A 32 4.39 8.59 6.70
N PRO A 33 4.67 8.81 8.00
CA PRO A 33 5.69 9.75 8.42
C PRO A 33 7.07 9.26 7.96
N LYS A 34 7.94 10.21 7.61
CA LYS A 34 9.32 9.86 7.23
C LYS A 34 10.01 9.13 8.39
N PRO A 35 10.74 8.03 8.13
CA PRO A 35 11.25 7.15 9.18
C PRO A 35 12.36 7.78 10.02
N CYS A 36 13.06 8.76 9.45
CA CYS A 36 14.19 9.41 10.07
C CYS A 36 13.81 10.83 10.50
N GLY A 37 14.18 11.18 11.73
CA GLY A 37 14.11 12.55 12.23
C GLY A 37 15.17 13.44 11.58
N VAL A 38 15.53 14.53 12.26
CA VAL A 38 16.56 15.46 11.77
C VAL A 38 17.88 14.71 11.54
N ALA A 39 18.44 14.81 10.33
CA ALA A 39 19.60 14.01 9.90
C ALA A 39 20.84 14.12 10.81
N ALA A 40 20.96 15.21 11.57
CA ALA A 40 22.03 15.42 12.55
C ALA A 40 21.94 14.53 13.79
N GLN A 41 20.76 13.98 14.10
CA GLN A 41 20.52 13.16 15.31
C GLN A 41 20.49 11.66 15.02
N ASP A 42 20.24 11.24 13.79
CA ASP A 42 20.12 9.82 13.42
C ASP A 42 20.74 9.55 12.04
N SER A 43 22.06 9.70 11.96
CA SER A 43 22.81 9.52 10.72
C SER A 43 22.75 8.09 10.18
N ALA A 44 22.54 7.09 11.05
CA ALA A 44 22.40 5.70 10.66
C ALA A 44 21.05 5.48 9.95
N CYS A 45 19.97 6.00 10.49
CA CYS A 45 18.66 6.00 9.82
C CYS A 45 18.74 6.73 8.48
N ALA A 46 19.31 7.93 8.44
CA ALA A 46 19.38 8.72 7.21
C ALA A 46 20.14 8.00 6.08
N LYS A 47 21.25 7.31 6.42
CA LYS A 47 21.99 6.47 5.47
C LYS A 47 21.16 5.28 5.00
N ALA A 48 20.52 4.55 5.92
CA ALA A 48 19.68 3.41 5.59
C ALA A 48 18.49 3.81 4.69
N TYR A 49 17.88 4.97 4.95
CA TYR A 49 16.80 5.52 4.14
C TYR A 49 17.26 5.94 2.74
N LEU A 50 18.47 6.51 2.63
CA LEU A 50 19.07 6.80 1.32
C LEU A 50 19.35 5.50 0.55
N SER A 51 19.94 4.50 1.20
CA SER A 51 20.18 3.17 0.62
C SER A 51 18.89 2.51 0.15
N PHE A 52 17.82 2.64 0.92
CA PHE A 52 16.48 2.21 0.52
C PHE A 52 16.04 2.92 -0.77
N GLY A 53 16.11 4.25 -0.83
CA GLY A 53 15.73 5.02 -2.04
C GLY A 53 16.52 4.62 -3.28
N ILE A 54 17.83 4.37 -3.12
CA ILE A 54 18.67 3.82 -4.18
C ILE A 54 18.16 2.44 -4.61
N CYS A 55 17.92 1.53 -3.66
CA CYS A 55 17.42 0.21 -3.98
C CYS A 55 16.11 0.27 -4.79
N VAL A 56 15.17 1.12 -4.37
CA VAL A 56 13.90 1.33 -5.08
C VAL A 56 14.15 1.77 -6.51
N ALA A 57 15.01 2.78 -6.74
CA ALA A 57 15.28 3.29 -8.08
C ALA A 57 15.89 2.23 -9.03
N TYR A 58 16.83 1.43 -8.52
CA TYR A 58 17.57 0.45 -9.33
C TYR A 58 16.85 -0.89 -9.50
N ASN A 59 16.09 -1.32 -8.50
CA ASN A 59 15.51 -2.67 -8.48
C ASN A 59 13.99 -2.69 -8.69
N CYS A 60 13.26 -1.67 -8.21
CA CYS A 60 11.80 -1.72 -8.18
C CYS A 60 11.12 -0.74 -9.13
N ALA A 61 11.47 0.54 -9.10
CA ALA A 61 10.75 1.59 -9.84
C ALA A 61 10.78 1.41 -11.36
N SER A 62 11.88 0.88 -11.90
CA SER A 62 12.07 0.65 -13.34
C SER A 62 11.60 -0.73 -13.81
N LYS A 63 11.30 -1.65 -12.89
CA LYS A 63 10.94 -3.05 -13.20
C LYS A 63 9.49 -3.42 -12.84
N SER A 64 8.83 -2.64 -11.99
CA SER A 64 7.48 -2.92 -11.53
C SER A 64 6.46 -2.48 -12.56
N GLN A 65 5.59 -3.38 -13.02
CA GLN A 65 4.54 -3.06 -14.00
C GLN A 65 3.25 -2.58 -13.34
N ASN A 66 3.07 -2.91 -12.06
CA ASN A 66 1.93 -2.52 -11.26
C ASN A 66 2.34 -2.36 -9.77
N LEU A 67 1.41 -1.88 -8.94
CA LEU A 67 1.68 -1.67 -7.51
C LEU A 67 1.97 -2.98 -6.75
N GLY A 68 1.31 -4.09 -7.11
CA GLY A 68 1.59 -5.40 -6.51
C GLY A 68 3.02 -5.88 -6.76
N ASP A 69 3.54 -5.70 -7.97
CA ASP A 69 4.93 -5.97 -8.31
C ASP A 69 5.89 -5.08 -7.51
N TYR A 70 5.52 -3.80 -7.37
CA TYR A 70 6.28 -2.84 -6.59
C TYR A 70 6.39 -3.27 -5.12
N ALA A 71 5.26 -3.57 -4.46
CA ALA A 71 5.24 -4.05 -3.08
C ALA A 71 6.02 -5.37 -2.92
N SER A 72 5.89 -6.30 -3.87
CA SER A 72 6.64 -7.56 -3.87
C SER A 72 8.14 -7.33 -4.02
N CYS A 73 8.55 -6.36 -4.83
CA CYS A 73 9.95 -5.97 -4.99
C CYS A 73 10.51 -5.33 -3.71
N LEU A 74 9.77 -4.42 -3.07
CA LEU A 74 10.16 -3.81 -1.80
C LEU A 74 10.43 -4.89 -0.74
N ASN A 75 9.53 -5.86 -0.61
CA ASN A 75 9.60 -6.90 0.41
C ASN A 75 10.69 -7.95 0.13
N SER A 76 11.11 -8.14 -1.13
CA SER A 76 12.13 -9.13 -1.49
C SER A 76 13.53 -8.56 -1.62
N SER A 77 13.66 -7.35 -2.16
CA SER A 77 14.93 -6.83 -2.66
C SER A 77 15.43 -5.57 -1.93
N CYS A 78 14.55 -4.84 -1.26
CA CYS A 78 14.87 -3.55 -0.66
C CYS A 78 14.65 -3.49 0.85
N LYS A 79 14.97 -4.59 1.55
CA LYS A 79 14.96 -4.63 3.03
C LYS A 79 16.06 -3.75 3.62
N SER A 80 15.83 -3.30 4.84
CA SER A 80 16.77 -2.50 5.62
C SER A 80 17.10 -3.18 6.94
N ASP A 81 18.36 -3.10 7.36
CA ASP A 81 18.79 -3.52 8.70
C ASP A 81 18.48 -2.47 9.78
N ASN A 82 17.91 -1.32 9.40
CA ASN A 82 17.46 -0.29 10.33
C ASN A 82 15.96 -0.43 10.57
N ASP A 83 15.57 -0.73 11.81
CA ASP A 83 14.17 -1.00 12.18
C ASP A 83 13.20 0.12 11.79
N LYS A 84 13.59 1.39 11.89
CA LYS A 84 12.73 2.52 11.52
C LYS A 84 12.46 2.55 10.02
N VAL A 85 13.51 2.30 9.23
CA VAL A 85 13.40 2.24 7.77
C VAL A 85 12.67 0.98 7.33
N GLN A 86 12.91 -0.17 7.97
CA GLN A 86 12.20 -1.41 7.70
C GLN A 86 10.70 -1.28 8.00
N ASN A 87 10.32 -0.70 9.14
CA ASN A 87 8.91 -0.42 9.45
C ASN A 87 8.25 0.48 8.40
N TYR A 88 8.96 1.51 7.93
CA TYR A 88 8.47 2.37 6.85
C TYR A 88 8.30 1.64 5.51
N ILE A 89 9.15 0.66 5.21
CA ILE A 89 9.02 -0.22 4.05
C ILE A 89 7.78 -1.11 4.22
N ASP A 90 7.61 -1.71 5.38
CA ASP A 90 6.50 -2.62 5.69
C ASP A 90 5.14 -1.88 5.65
N GLU A 91 5.08 -0.64 6.14
CA GLU A 91 3.89 0.21 6.04
C GLU A 91 3.54 0.56 4.59
N GLN A 92 4.53 0.86 3.74
CA GLN A 92 4.29 1.07 2.31
C GLN A 92 3.75 -0.18 1.63
N VAL A 93 4.33 -1.34 1.94
CA VAL A 93 3.88 -2.64 1.42
C VAL A 93 2.45 -2.94 1.87
N SER A 94 2.12 -2.65 3.13
CA SER A 94 0.78 -2.80 3.69
C SER A 94 -0.23 -1.86 3.04
N CYS A 95 0.13 -0.60 2.75
CA CYS A 95 -0.72 0.34 2.02
C CYS A 95 -1.12 -0.20 0.64
N VAL A 96 -0.16 -0.79 -0.06
CA VAL A 96 -0.40 -1.35 -1.39
C VAL A 96 -1.28 -2.60 -1.34
N TYR A 97 -0.95 -3.58 -0.46
CA TYR A 97 -1.76 -4.80 -0.35
C TYR A 97 -3.15 -4.54 0.26
N GLY A 98 -3.28 -3.58 1.17
CA GLY A 98 -4.56 -3.16 1.72
C GLY A 98 -5.51 -2.61 0.64
N ALA A 99 -4.98 -1.80 -0.29
CA ALA A 99 -5.75 -1.31 -1.44
C ALA A 99 -6.19 -2.45 -2.38
N LEU A 100 -5.35 -3.48 -2.56
CA LEU A 100 -5.68 -4.69 -3.34
C LEU A 100 -6.77 -5.57 -2.68
N LEU A 101 -6.74 -5.70 -1.35
CA LEU A 101 -7.71 -6.51 -0.60
C LEU A 101 -9.12 -5.87 -0.55
N SER A 102 -9.19 -4.53 -0.50
CA SER A 102 -10.45 -3.79 -0.63
C SER A 102 -11.22 -4.16 -1.91
N LEU A 103 -10.49 -4.30 -3.03
CA LEU A 103 -11.09 -4.61 -4.33
C LEU A 103 -11.62 -6.06 -4.41
N THR A 104 -10.87 -7.02 -3.85
CA THR A 104 -11.25 -8.44 -3.90
C THR A 104 -12.39 -8.78 -2.96
N ALA A 105 -12.46 -8.15 -1.79
CA ALA A 105 -13.60 -8.28 -0.88
C ALA A 105 -14.91 -7.79 -1.53
N LEU A 106 -14.85 -6.72 -2.33
CA LEU A 106 -16.00 -6.20 -3.07
C LEU A 106 -16.52 -7.22 -4.12
N ILE A 107 -15.61 -7.86 -4.85
CA ILE A 107 -15.95 -8.86 -5.89
C ILE A 107 -16.50 -10.15 -5.29
N LEU A 108 -15.93 -10.61 -4.16
CA LEU A 108 -16.44 -11.79 -3.46
C LEU A 108 -17.81 -11.54 -2.84
N ALA A 109 -18.04 -10.34 -2.30
CA ALA A 109 -19.35 -9.94 -1.81
C ALA A 109 -20.39 -9.98 -2.94
N THR A 110 -20.10 -9.47 -4.14
CA THR A 110 -21.07 -9.51 -5.25
C THR A 110 -21.34 -10.93 -5.75
N PHE A 111 -20.33 -11.82 -5.78
CA PHE A 111 -20.52 -13.22 -6.18
C PHE A 111 -21.36 -14.03 -5.18
N ALA A 112 -21.14 -13.84 -3.87
CA ALA A 112 -21.89 -14.53 -2.82
C ALA A 112 -23.37 -14.10 -2.68
N PHE A 113 -23.76 -13.01 -3.34
CA PHE A 113 -25.16 -12.54 -3.41
C PHE A 113 -25.84 -12.80 -4.77
N LEU A 114 -25.07 -13.16 -5.81
CA LEU A 114 -25.58 -13.52 -7.14
C LEU A 114 -25.81 -15.03 -7.31
N PHE A 115 -25.29 -15.85 -6.41
CA PHE A 115 -25.50 -17.31 -6.30
C PHE A 115 -26.00 -17.67 -4.90
#